data_AF-A0A1N7J1H9-F1
#
_entry.id   AF-A0A1N7J1H9-F1
#
_cell.length_a   1.000
_cell.length_b   1.000
_cell.length_c   1.000
_cell.angle_alpha   90.00
_cell.angle_beta   90.00
_cell.angle_gamma   90.00
#
_symmetry.space_group_name_H-M   'P 1'
#
loop_
_entity.id
_entity.type
_entity.pdbx_description
1 polymer ?
#
loop_
_entity_poly.entity_id
_entity_poly.type
_entity_poly.pdbx_seq_one_letter_code
_entity_poly.pdbx_strand_id
1 'polypeptide(L)'
;MFKPIFACVAVLACLASPAFSKSPRPSFKAPPGGKLISCTMTQRPRGNWIQPEIFVVVDKSGKTVAYDPVIAHVHGQPVTARITVDNARRTTYAWTVKGARDSGSQYAPYLDYKLTIVKVTNRASLSMIPRGFSNTFRGEGACREE
;
A
#
# COMPACT_ATOMS: atom_id res chain seq x y z
N MET A 1 -65.44 30.25 -21.80
CA MET A 1 -65.22 29.56 -20.51
C MET A 1 -64.44 28.29 -20.83
N PHE A 2 -63.20 28.02 -20.41
CA PHE A 2 -62.39 28.37 -19.24
C PHE A 2 -60.89 28.35 -19.65
N LYS A 3 -60.05 29.24 -19.09
CA LYS A 3 -58.59 29.07 -18.95
C LYS A 3 -58.32 28.64 -17.49
N PRO A 4 -57.30 27.80 -17.21
CA PRO A 4 -55.99 28.29 -16.68
C PRO A 4 -54.78 27.43 -17.17
N ILE A 5 -53.60 27.95 -17.53
CA ILE A 5 -52.42 28.41 -16.74
C ILE A 5 -51.85 27.39 -15.74
N PHE A 6 -50.66 26.84 -16.02
CA PHE A 6 -49.53 26.44 -15.12
C PHE A 6 -48.31 26.19 -16.04
N ALA A 7 -47.19 26.92 -16.09
CA ALA A 7 -46.22 27.45 -15.11
C ALA A 7 -45.27 26.41 -14.50
N CYS A 8 -43.97 26.52 -14.86
CA CYS A 8 -42.74 26.01 -14.20
C CYS A 8 -42.64 24.47 -13.97
N VAL A 9 -41.50 23.80 -14.10
CA VAL A 9 -40.19 24.08 -13.48
C VAL A 9 -39.12 23.35 -14.30
N ALA A 10 -38.05 24.04 -14.70
CA ALA A 10 -36.81 23.41 -15.14
C ALA A 10 -36.06 22.90 -13.90
N VAL A 11 -35.99 21.59 -13.71
CA VAL A 11 -35.16 20.98 -12.65
C VAL A 11 -33.76 20.76 -13.25
N LEU A 12 -32.83 21.69 -12.96
CA LEU A 12 -31.41 21.44 -13.12
C LEU A 12 -31.00 20.44 -12.02
N ALA A 13 -30.84 19.17 -12.39
CA ALA A 13 -30.23 18.18 -11.53
C ALA A 13 -28.71 18.44 -11.47
N CYS A 14 -28.25 19.15 -10.43
CA CYS A 14 -26.84 19.12 -10.05
C CYS A 14 -26.47 17.67 -9.70
N LEU A 15 -25.76 16.99 -10.60
CA LEU A 15 -25.10 15.71 -10.31
C LEU A 15 -23.94 15.97 -9.33
N ALA A 16 -24.27 16.07 -8.04
CA ALA A 16 -23.28 15.97 -6.98
C ALA A 16 -22.65 14.57 -7.07
N SER A 17 -21.43 14.51 -7.62
CA SER A 17 -20.66 13.27 -7.61
C SER A 17 -20.47 12.81 -6.16
N PRO A 18 -20.55 11.50 -5.87
CA PRO A 18 -20.25 11.01 -4.54
C PRO A 18 -18.80 11.37 -4.23
N ALA A 19 -18.60 12.19 -3.21
CA ALA A 19 -17.29 12.42 -2.64
C ALA A 19 -16.70 11.06 -2.29
N PHE A 20 -15.60 10.68 -2.93
CA PHE A 20 -14.75 9.60 -2.45
C PHE A 20 -14.40 9.90 -1.00
N SER A 21 -15.10 9.23 -0.07
CA SER A 21 -14.81 9.32 1.35
C SER A 21 -13.38 8.86 1.53
N LYS A 22 -12.48 9.79 1.86
CA LYS A 22 -11.14 9.47 2.32
C LYS A 22 -11.31 8.72 3.63
N SER A 23 -11.43 7.39 3.57
CA SER A 23 -11.33 6.58 4.76
C SER A 23 -10.07 6.97 5.53
N PRO A 24 -10.14 7.18 6.86
CA PRO A 24 -8.97 7.52 7.65
C PRO A 24 -7.90 6.45 7.43
N ARG A 25 -6.73 6.85 6.93
CA ARG A 25 -5.58 5.95 6.86
C ARG A 25 -5.28 5.48 8.29
N PRO A 26 -5.00 4.17 8.51
CA PRO A 26 -4.52 3.71 9.79
C PRO A 26 -3.36 4.60 10.22
N SER A 27 -3.47 5.25 11.38
CA SER A 27 -2.41 6.12 11.89
C SER A 27 -1.27 5.26 12.43
N PHE A 28 -0.44 4.74 11.53
CA PHE A 28 0.91 4.33 11.90
C PHE A 28 1.65 5.64 12.24
N LYS A 29 2.05 5.79 13.51
CA LYS A 29 2.94 6.88 13.92
C LYS A 29 4.35 6.33 14.03
N ALA A 30 5.33 7.08 13.53
CA ALA A 30 6.72 6.78 13.81
C ALA A 30 6.95 6.75 15.33
N PRO A 31 7.77 5.82 15.86
CA PRO A 31 8.28 5.92 17.21
C PRO A 31 9.04 7.25 17.40
N PRO A 32 9.14 7.80 18.63
CA PRO A 32 9.86 9.06 18.87
C PRO A 32 11.29 9.04 18.31
N GLY A 33 11.52 9.84 17.26
CA GLY A 33 12.75 9.98 16.48
C GLY A 33 13.19 8.73 15.70
N GLY A 34 12.26 7.83 15.41
CA GLY A 34 12.34 6.93 14.27
C GLY A 34 11.83 7.61 12.99
N LYS A 35 11.79 6.85 11.90
CA LYS A 35 11.28 7.26 10.60
C LYS A 35 10.07 6.41 10.24
N LEU A 36 9.01 7.05 9.73
CA LEU A 36 7.93 6.34 9.05
C LEU A 36 8.07 6.57 7.55
N ILE A 37 8.09 5.50 6.78
CA ILE A 37 8.08 5.53 5.33
C ILE A 37 6.71 5.05 4.89
N SER A 38 5.95 5.94 4.28
CA SER A 38 4.59 5.70 3.79
C SER A 38 4.61 5.68 2.26
N CYS A 39 4.15 4.60 1.67
CA CYS A 39 4.23 4.35 0.24
C CYS A 39 2.84 4.15 -0.35
N THR A 40 2.59 4.82 -1.49
CA THR A 40 1.41 4.58 -2.33
C THR A 40 1.81 3.78 -3.56
N MET A 41 1.32 2.55 -3.69
CA MET A 41 1.69 1.61 -4.73
C MET A 41 0.53 1.31 -5.69
N THR A 42 0.86 0.93 -6.91
CA THR A 42 -0.07 0.33 -7.86
C THR A 42 0.52 -0.96 -8.38
N GLN A 43 -0.14 -2.10 -8.11
CA GLN A 43 0.31 -3.39 -8.63
C GLN A 43 0.11 -3.47 -10.16
N ARG A 44 1.12 -3.97 -10.88
CA ARG A 44 1.08 -4.30 -12.31
C ARG A 44 1.88 -5.60 -12.58
N PRO A 45 1.29 -6.64 -13.20
CA PRO A 45 -0.11 -6.76 -13.63
C PRO A 45 -1.09 -6.80 -12.45
N ARG A 46 -2.41 -6.74 -12.74
CA ARG A 46 -3.46 -6.76 -11.70
C ARG A 46 -3.33 -7.98 -10.78
N GLY A 47 -3.70 -7.80 -9.51
CA GLY A 47 -3.70 -8.81 -8.45
C GLY A 47 -3.62 -8.14 -7.08
N ASN A 48 -3.60 -8.93 -6.02
CA ASN A 48 -3.87 -8.44 -4.65
C ASN A 48 -2.71 -8.72 -3.67
N TRP A 49 -1.50 -8.90 -4.17
CA TRP A 49 -0.34 -9.21 -3.33
C TRP A 49 0.55 -8.00 -3.04
N ILE A 50 0.38 -6.92 -3.81
CA ILE A 50 0.97 -5.61 -3.56
C ILE A 50 -0.19 -4.64 -3.35
N GLN A 51 -0.30 -4.18 -2.12
CA GLN A 51 -1.41 -3.35 -1.67
C GLN A 51 -1.10 -1.87 -1.91
N PRO A 52 -2.13 -1.02 -2.04
CA PRO A 52 -1.93 0.41 -2.30
C PRO A 52 -1.16 1.13 -1.20
N GLU A 53 -1.25 0.69 0.05
CA GLU A 53 -0.60 1.31 1.20
C GLU A 53 0.43 0.35 1.81
N ILE A 54 1.70 0.77 1.81
CA ILE A 54 2.81 0.04 2.41
C ILE A 54 3.51 0.97 3.39
N PHE A 55 3.79 0.47 4.59
CA PHE A 55 4.48 1.21 5.65
C PHE A 55 5.76 0.49 6.04
N VAL A 56 6.84 1.24 6.18
CA VAL A 56 8.09 0.77 6.78
C VAL A 56 8.45 1.71 7.92
N VAL A 57 8.72 1.16 9.10
CA VAL A 57 9.15 1.93 10.27
C VAL A 57 10.56 1.54 10.60
N VAL A 58 11.42 2.54 10.79
CA VAL A 58 12.80 2.39 11.27
C VAL A 58 12.90 3.12 12.59
N ASP A 59 13.20 2.43 13.70
CA ASP A 59 13.41 3.11 14.98
C ASP A 59 14.84 3.66 15.12
N LYS A 60 15.10 4.37 16.23
CA LYS A 60 16.42 4.95 16.54
C LYS A 60 17.55 3.93 16.65
N SER A 61 17.23 2.68 16.98
CA SER A 61 18.21 1.60 17.07
C SER A 61 18.49 0.94 15.71
N GLY A 62 17.76 1.33 14.66
CA GLY A 62 17.81 0.73 13.33
C GLY A 62 16.90 -0.49 13.18
N LYS A 63 16.13 -0.86 14.21
CA LYS A 63 15.14 -1.94 14.09
C LYS A 63 14.10 -1.51 13.06
N THR A 64 13.89 -2.36 12.07
CA THR A 64 13.01 -2.08 10.94
C THR A 64 11.84 -3.06 10.92
N VAL A 65 10.64 -2.55 10.74
CA VAL A 65 9.42 -3.37 10.56
C VAL A 65 8.65 -2.90 9.33
N ALA A 66 7.97 -3.82 8.67
CA ALA A 66 7.06 -3.56 7.57
C ALA A 66 5.62 -3.87 7.97
N TYR A 67 4.69 -3.11 7.42
CA TYR A 67 3.26 -3.33 7.57
C TYR A 67 2.52 -2.96 6.28
N ASP A 68 1.54 -3.77 5.91
CA ASP A 68 0.63 -3.55 4.79
C ASP A 68 -0.65 -4.39 5.01
N PRO A 69 -1.69 -4.23 4.18
CA PRO A 69 -2.90 -5.04 4.31
C PRO A 69 -2.71 -6.57 4.14
N VAL A 70 -1.67 -7.06 3.45
CA VAL A 70 -1.37 -8.50 3.40
C VAL A 70 -0.84 -8.97 4.76
N ILE A 71 0.11 -8.23 5.33
CA ILE A 71 0.63 -8.50 6.68
C ILE A 71 -0.49 -8.42 7.72
N ALA A 72 -1.35 -7.41 7.63
CA ALA A 72 -2.51 -7.27 8.51
C ALA A 72 -3.43 -8.50 8.43
N HIS A 73 -3.72 -8.96 7.21
CA HIS A 73 -4.57 -10.12 6.99
C HIS A 73 -3.95 -11.43 7.52
N VAL A 74 -2.64 -11.62 7.32
CA VAL A 74 -1.97 -12.89 7.64
C VAL A 74 -1.51 -12.97 9.10
N HIS A 75 -0.97 -11.87 9.64
CA HIS A 75 -0.32 -11.84 10.97
C HIS A 75 -1.00 -10.91 11.98
N GLY A 76 -1.80 -9.94 11.52
CA GLY A 76 -2.44 -8.94 12.39
C GLY A 76 -1.49 -7.91 13.01
N GLN A 77 -0.17 -8.02 12.76
CA GLN A 77 0.86 -7.14 13.34
C GLN A 77 2.04 -6.95 12.37
N PRO A 78 2.83 -5.87 12.51
CA PRO A 78 4.03 -5.65 11.70
C PRO A 78 5.03 -6.81 11.76
N VAL A 79 5.70 -7.05 10.64
CA VAL A 79 6.75 -8.07 10.54
C VAL A 79 8.13 -7.43 10.50
N THR A 80 9.14 -8.13 10.99
CA THR A 80 10.52 -7.67 10.89
C THR A 80 10.92 -7.52 9.42
N ALA A 81 11.48 -6.36 9.11
CA ALA A 81 12.10 -6.05 7.84
C ALA A 81 13.59 -5.78 8.05
N ARG A 82 14.35 -5.82 6.96
CA ARG A 82 15.78 -5.52 6.95
C ARG A 82 16.13 -4.59 5.80
N ILE A 83 17.09 -3.71 6.03
CA ILE A 83 17.71 -2.91 4.99
C ILE A 83 18.75 -3.80 4.29
N THR A 84 18.57 -4.02 2.99
CA THR A 84 19.46 -4.86 2.16
C THR A 84 20.38 -4.05 1.27
N VAL A 85 20.00 -2.80 0.99
CA VAL A 85 20.82 -1.82 0.28
C VAL A 85 20.53 -0.46 0.92
N ASP A 86 21.55 0.28 1.26
CA ASP A 86 21.44 1.70 1.53
C ASP A 86 22.67 2.42 0.99
N ASN A 87 22.47 3.32 0.03
CA ASN A 87 23.53 4.12 -0.56
C ASN A 87 22.98 5.48 -1.00
N ALA A 88 23.81 6.31 -1.62
CA ALA A 88 23.41 7.64 -2.07
C ALA A 88 22.24 7.62 -3.08
N ARG A 89 22.08 6.55 -3.86
CA ARG A 89 21.06 6.45 -4.92
C ARG A 89 19.73 5.91 -4.40
N ARG A 90 19.75 4.90 -3.53
CA ARG A 90 18.56 4.13 -3.16
C ARG A 90 18.67 3.48 -1.79
N THR A 91 17.51 3.16 -1.24
CA THR A 91 17.37 2.26 -0.08
C THR A 91 16.46 1.10 -0.47
N THR A 92 16.79 -0.12 -0.06
CA THR A 92 16.01 -1.32 -0.32
C THR A 92 15.68 -2.05 0.99
N TYR A 93 14.38 -2.19 1.27
CA TYR A 93 13.84 -2.93 2.40
C TYR A 93 13.36 -4.31 1.93
N ALA A 94 13.60 -5.34 2.73
CA ALA A 94 13.12 -6.69 2.47
C ALA A 94 12.47 -7.31 3.71
N TRP A 95 11.37 -8.02 3.51
CA TRP A 95 10.67 -8.77 4.55
C TRP A 95 10.07 -10.04 3.96
N THR A 96 9.64 -10.95 4.84
CA THR A 96 8.98 -12.19 4.45
C THR A 96 7.66 -12.33 5.21
N VAL A 97 6.57 -12.50 4.48
CA VAL A 97 5.27 -12.90 5.07
C VAL A 97 5.20 -14.41 5.05
N LYS A 98 5.03 -15.02 6.22
CA LYS A 98 4.92 -16.48 6.36
C LYS A 98 3.47 -16.93 6.38
N GLY A 99 3.19 -18.09 5.80
CA GLY A 99 1.91 -18.79 5.98
C GLY A 99 0.70 -18.16 5.27
N ALA A 100 0.91 -17.54 4.11
CA ALA A 100 -0.19 -16.93 3.36
C ALA A 100 -1.02 -17.98 2.61
N ARG A 101 -2.30 -17.72 2.44
CA ARG A 101 -3.18 -18.46 1.53
C ARG A 101 -3.82 -17.49 0.55
N ASP A 102 -3.96 -17.93 -0.70
CA ASP A 102 -4.70 -17.18 -1.70
C ASP A 102 -6.22 -17.40 -1.59
N SER A 103 -7.00 -16.74 -2.44
CA SER A 103 -8.45 -16.89 -2.47
C SER A 103 -8.93 -18.28 -2.91
N GLY A 104 -8.08 -19.07 -3.58
CA GLY A 104 -8.33 -20.46 -3.94
C GLY A 104 -7.89 -21.46 -2.87
N SER A 105 -7.52 -21.00 -1.67
CA SER A 105 -6.94 -21.81 -0.60
C SER A 105 -5.57 -22.43 -0.92
N GLN A 106 -4.88 -21.97 -1.97
CA GLN A 106 -3.52 -22.37 -2.24
C GLN A 106 -2.58 -21.78 -1.17
N TYR A 107 -1.80 -22.65 -0.55
CA TYR A 107 -0.90 -22.27 0.53
C TYR A 107 0.48 -21.88 -0.02
N ALA A 108 0.93 -20.68 0.37
CA ALA A 108 2.28 -20.19 0.11
C ALA A 108 3.02 -20.03 1.45
N PRO A 109 3.98 -20.91 1.77
CA PRO A 109 4.67 -20.88 3.06
C PRO A 109 5.44 -19.58 3.30
N TYR A 110 5.97 -18.97 2.23
CA TYR A 110 6.77 -17.75 2.28
C TYR A 110 6.46 -16.86 1.09
N LEU A 111 6.18 -15.59 1.36
CA LEU A 111 6.12 -14.51 0.38
C LEU A 111 7.27 -13.56 0.65
N ASP A 112 8.24 -13.50 -0.25
CA ASP A 112 9.42 -12.66 -0.10
C ASP A 112 9.19 -11.31 -0.79
N TYR A 113 9.17 -10.24 -0.01
CA TYR A 113 8.93 -8.87 -0.46
C TYR A 113 10.23 -8.07 -0.55
N LYS A 114 10.31 -7.17 -1.54
CA LYS A 114 11.44 -6.24 -1.70
C LYS A 114 10.95 -4.88 -2.20
N LEU A 115 11.03 -3.87 -1.35
CA LEU A 115 10.74 -2.47 -1.64
C LEU A 115 12.04 -1.72 -1.93
N THR A 116 12.16 -1.07 -3.08
CA THR A 116 13.30 -0.19 -3.40
C THR A 116 12.80 1.23 -3.62
N ILE A 117 13.42 2.18 -2.95
CA ILE A 117 13.09 3.61 -3.06
C ILE A 117 14.30 4.36 -3.63
N VAL A 118 14.10 5.10 -4.70
CA VAL A 118 15.11 6.00 -5.28
C VAL A 118 15.07 7.32 -4.50
N LYS A 119 16.16 7.68 -3.83
CA LYS A 119 16.19 8.81 -2.86
C LYS A 119 15.89 10.16 -3.49
N VAL A 120 16.36 10.41 -4.71
CA VAL A 120 16.22 11.72 -5.36
C VAL A 120 14.80 11.99 -5.87
N THR A 121 14.05 10.95 -6.27
CA THR A 121 12.70 11.12 -6.83
C THR A 121 11.59 10.58 -5.94
N ASN A 122 11.95 9.87 -4.86
CA ASN A 122 11.05 9.09 -4.03
C ASN A 122 10.22 8.05 -4.80
N ARG A 123 10.55 7.75 -6.06
CA ARG A 123 9.93 6.66 -6.81
C ARG A 123 10.30 5.34 -6.16
N ALA A 124 9.32 4.45 -6.10
CA ALA A 124 9.46 3.18 -5.44
C ALA A 124 8.94 2.04 -6.30
N SER A 125 9.67 0.93 -6.27
CA SER A 125 9.26 -0.34 -6.84
C SER A 125 9.17 -1.40 -5.74
N LEU A 126 8.14 -2.23 -5.80
CA LEU A 126 7.89 -3.32 -4.88
C LEU A 126 7.74 -4.61 -5.68
N SER A 127 8.43 -5.67 -5.25
CA SER A 127 8.22 -7.02 -5.78
C SER A 127 7.82 -7.98 -4.66
N MET A 128 6.95 -8.94 -4.97
CA MET A 128 6.65 -10.10 -4.14
C MET A 128 6.88 -11.38 -4.95
N ILE A 129 7.63 -12.33 -4.37
CA ILE A 129 7.87 -13.65 -4.94
C ILE A 129 7.43 -14.71 -3.91
N PRO A 130 6.44 -15.57 -4.24
CA PRO A 130 6.12 -16.72 -3.41
C PRO A 130 7.18 -17.81 -3.60
N ARG A 131 7.79 -18.29 -2.50
CA ARG A 131 8.85 -19.30 -2.59
C ARG A 131 8.28 -20.63 -3.07
N GLY A 132 8.92 -21.21 -4.09
CA GLY A 132 8.49 -22.47 -4.72
C GLY A 132 7.49 -22.28 -5.87
N PHE A 133 7.18 -21.03 -6.23
CA PHE A 133 6.28 -20.68 -7.33
C PHE A 133 7.03 -19.87 -8.39
N SER A 134 6.60 -19.95 -9.65
CA SER A 134 7.16 -19.18 -10.75
C SER A 134 6.59 -17.76 -10.84
N ASN A 135 5.53 -17.46 -10.09
CA ASN A 135 4.87 -16.16 -10.10
C ASN A 135 5.79 -15.06 -9.57
N THR A 136 5.64 -13.86 -10.12
CA THR A 136 6.24 -12.64 -9.58
C THR A 136 5.23 -11.52 -9.69
N PHE A 137 4.99 -10.85 -8.58
CA PHE A 137 4.12 -9.67 -8.51
C PHE A 137 4.99 -8.43 -8.41
N ARG A 138 4.61 -7.37 -9.13
CA ARG A 138 5.33 -6.10 -9.15
C ARG A 138 4.37 -4.95 -8.94
N GLY A 139 4.86 -3.89 -8.33
CA GLY A 139 4.13 -2.66 -8.12
C GLY A 139 5.08 -1.48 -8.18
N GLU A 140 4.56 -0.36 -8.64
CA GLU A 140 5.30 0.88 -8.78
C GLU A 140 4.52 2.00 -8.08
N GLY A 141 5.23 3.00 -7.59
CA GLY A 141 4.62 4.11 -6.89
C GLY A 141 5.62 5.11 -6.36
N ALA A 142 5.25 5.77 -5.26
CA ALA A 142 6.11 6.72 -4.58
C ALA A 142 5.97 6.59 -3.06
N CYS A 143 7.03 6.94 -2.35
CA CYS A 143 7.05 6.94 -0.90
C CYS A 143 7.33 8.33 -0.34
N ARG A 144 7.04 8.54 0.94
CA ARG A 144 7.37 9.74 1.70
C ARG A 144 7.88 9.32 3.06
N GLU A 145 8.88 10.05 3.55
CA GLU A 145 9.31 9.94 4.95
C GLU A 145 8.49 10.94 5.77
N GLU A 146 7.93 10.48 6.88
CA GLU A 146 7.10 11.22 7.85
C GLU A 146 7.78 11.22 9.23
#